data_AF-A0A2S4N7C7-F1
#
_entry.id   AF-A0A2S4N7C7-F1
#
_cell.length_a   1.000
_cell.length_b   1.000
_cell.length_c   1.000
_cell.angle_alpha   90.00
_cell.angle_beta   90.00
_cell.angle_gamma   90.00
#
_symmetry.space_group_name_H-M   'P 1'
#
loop_
_entity.id
_entity.type
_entity.pdbx_description
1 polymer ?
#
loop_
_entity_poly.entity_id
_entity_poly.type
_entity_poly.pdbx_seq_one_letter_code
_entity_poly.pdbx_strand_id
1 'polypeptide(L)'
;MEANKFYKIVLIVLVVINATTLYYVFLGSNNQDPKHKLADYFEHELMLNNHQKEQLENLIYIHRTEQEQLRIENRKAHDDYFSLLKANQTDSILIANKLNKILEIKRKEELSTFNHFKQIRAICNASQKQKFDTIILEATKMLAPKPPRR
;
A
#
# COMPACT_ATOMS: atom_id res chain seq x y z
N MET A 1 5.18 50.99 -24.17
CA MET A 1 6.17 49.90 -24.07
C MET A 1 6.00 49.02 -25.28
N GLU A 2 7.07 48.75 -26.04
CA GLU A 2 6.96 47.98 -27.27
C GLU A 2 6.43 46.57 -26.98
N ALA A 3 5.45 46.11 -27.76
CA ALA A 3 4.75 44.84 -27.55
C ALA A 3 5.72 43.67 -27.38
N ASN A 4 6.86 43.69 -28.07
CA ASN A 4 7.93 42.71 -27.96
C ASN A 4 8.54 42.61 -26.55
N LYS A 5 8.65 43.73 -25.82
CA LYS A 5 9.12 43.74 -24.43
C LYS A 5 8.07 43.14 -23.49
N PHE A 6 6.79 43.39 -23.74
CA PHE A 6 5.69 42.82 -22.97
C PHE A 6 5.59 41.30 -23.14
N TYR A 7 5.58 40.80 -24.38
CA TYR A 7 5.55 39.35 -24.64
C TYR A 7 6.77 38.62 -24.09
N LYS A 8 7.96 39.24 -24.14
CA LYS A 8 9.17 38.68 -23.54
C LYS A 8 9.05 38.53 -22.03
N ILE A 9 8.48 39.53 -21.34
CA ILE A 9 8.25 39.48 -19.89
C ILE A 9 7.23 38.38 -19.54
N VAL A 10 6.11 38.31 -20.26
CA VAL A 10 5.09 37.28 -20.06
C VAL A 10 5.66 35.88 -20.27
N LEU A 11 6.48 35.68 -21.31
CA LEU A 11 7.12 34.41 -21.59
C LEU A 11 8.09 33.98 -20.49
N ILE A 12 8.91 34.91 -19.97
CA ILE A 12 9.82 34.63 -18.85
C ILE A 12 9.04 34.24 -17.59
N VAL A 13 7.97 34.98 -17.26
CA VAL A 13 7.13 34.68 -16.09
C VAL A 13 6.48 33.30 -16.23
N LEU A 14 5.98 32.95 -17.41
CA LEU A 14 5.37 31.65 -17.66
C LEU A 14 6.38 30.51 -17.49
N VAL A 15 7.62 30.68 -17.96
CA VAL A 15 8.70 29.70 -17.79
C VAL A 15 9.06 29.54 -16.32
N VAL A 16 9.18 30.64 -15.57
CA VAL A 16 9.53 30.60 -14.13
C VAL A 16 8.43 29.89 -13.33
N ILE A 17 7.15 30.20 -13.59
CA ILE A 17 6.04 29.53 -12.91
C ILE A 17 6.07 28.02 -13.19
N ASN A 18 6.22 27.60 -14.45
CA ASN A 18 6.29 26.18 -14.78
C ASN A 18 7.56 25.48 -14.23
N ALA A 19 8.69 26.17 -14.18
CA ALA A 19 9.91 25.63 -13.60
C ALA A 19 9.79 25.47 -12.08
N THR A 20 9.16 26.42 -11.39
CA THR A 20 8.91 26.34 -9.94
C THR A 20 7.89 25.26 -9.61
N THR A 21 6.82 25.09 -10.40
CA THR A 21 5.87 23.99 -10.17
C THR A 21 6.52 22.63 -10.41
N LEU A 22 7.31 22.47 -11.48
CA LEU A 22 8.08 21.24 -11.70
C LEU A 22 9.09 21.00 -10.57
N TYR A 23 9.80 22.04 -10.12
CA TYR A 23 10.71 21.94 -8.99
C TYR A 23 9.99 21.48 -7.72
N TYR A 24 8.84 22.07 -7.37
CA TYR A 24 8.05 21.64 -6.21
C TYR A 24 7.46 20.24 -6.37
N VAL A 25 7.07 19.81 -7.57
CA VAL A 25 6.59 18.44 -7.82
C VAL A 25 7.72 17.41 -7.73
N PHE A 26 8.91 17.73 -8.23
CA PHE A 26 10.08 16.84 -8.16
C PHE A 26 10.72 16.81 -6.77
N LEU A 27 10.77 17.92 -6.03
CA LEU A 27 11.29 17.96 -4.66
C LEU A 27 10.25 17.49 -3.63
N GLY A 28 8.97 17.71 -3.91
CA GLY A 28 7.82 17.25 -3.12
C GLY A 28 7.51 15.77 -3.30
N SER A 29 8.19 15.06 -4.20
CA SER A 29 8.15 13.60 -4.25
C SER A 29 9.00 12.97 -3.14
N ASN A 30 8.86 13.45 -1.90
CA ASN A 30 9.03 12.59 -0.74
C ASN A 30 7.79 11.67 -0.68
N ASN A 31 7.56 10.92 -1.76
CA ASN A 31 6.80 9.70 -1.73
C ASN A 31 7.64 8.75 -0.87
N GLN A 32 7.57 8.92 0.46
CA GLN A 32 7.85 7.83 1.36
C GLN A 32 6.91 6.71 0.92
N ASP A 33 7.44 5.83 0.09
CA ASP A 33 6.83 4.59 -0.33
C ASP A 33 6.22 3.99 0.95
N PRO A 34 4.97 3.54 0.97
CA PRO A 34 4.38 2.91 2.16
C PRO A 34 5.28 1.84 2.78
N LYS A 35 6.23 1.28 1.99
CA LYS A 35 7.37 0.45 2.41
C LYS A 35 8.09 1.01 3.64
N HIS A 36 8.40 2.31 3.66
CA HIS A 36 9.18 2.91 4.73
C HIS A 36 8.38 3.07 6.02
N LYS A 37 7.09 3.38 5.96
CA LYS A 37 6.35 3.74 7.19
C LYS A 37 6.24 2.61 8.20
N LEU A 38 6.02 1.38 7.74
CA LEU A 38 5.92 0.23 8.65
C LEU A 38 7.29 -0.24 9.11
N ALA A 39 8.27 -0.27 8.20
CA ALA A 39 9.67 -0.60 8.54
C ALA A 39 10.23 0.40 9.55
N ASP A 40 10.14 1.70 9.25
CA ASP A 40 10.62 2.79 10.10
C ASP A 40 9.93 2.78 11.46
N TYR A 41 8.62 2.49 11.51
CA TYR A 41 7.88 2.37 12.77
C TYR A 41 8.43 1.24 13.65
N PHE A 42 8.60 0.03 13.10
CA PHE A 42 9.15 -1.08 13.85
C PHE A 42 10.64 -0.90 14.20
N GLU A 43 11.43 -0.31 13.31
CA GLU A 43 12.83 0.00 13.58
C GLU A 43 12.97 0.98 14.73
N HIS A 44 12.18 2.06 14.73
CA HIS A 44 12.20 3.09 15.76
C HIS A 44 11.68 2.54 17.09
N GLU A 45 10.56 1.82 17.07
CA GLU A 45 9.95 1.32 18.31
C GLU A 45 10.75 0.16 18.92
N LEU A 46 11.24 -0.78 18.12
CA LEU A 46 11.87 -2.00 18.65
C LEU A 46 13.39 -1.93 18.70
N MET A 47 13.99 -0.82 18.24
CA MET A 47 15.44 -0.63 18.15
C MET A 47 16.13 -1.86 17.55
N LEU A 48 15.65 -2.27 16.37
CA LEU A 48 16.12 -3.47 15.69
C LEU A 48 17.61 -3.36 15.34
N ASN A 49 18.35 -4.45 15.53
CA ASN A 49 19.73 -4.52 15.07
C ASN A 49 19.81 -4.72 13.55
N ASN A 50 20.99 -4.54 12.95
CA ASN A 50 21.16 -4.60 11.49
C ASN A 50 20.68 -5.92 10.87
N HIS A 51 20.91 -7.05 11.53
CA HIS A 51 20.43 -8.35 11.04
C HIS A 51 18.89 -8.45 11.08
N GLN A 52 18.26 -7.95 12.15
CA GLN A 52 16.81 -7.91 12.27
C GLN A 52 16.17 -6.96 11.24
N LYS A 53 16.83 -5.87 10.88
CA LYS A 53 16.37 -4.92 9.85
C LYS A 53 16.32 -5.57 8.48
N GLU A 54 17.40 -6.25 8.08
CA GLU A 54 17.44 -6.99 6.81
C GLU A 54 16.35 -8.07 6.74
N GLN A 55 16.14 -8.79 7.85
CA GLN A 55 15.04 -9.75 7.94
C GLN A 55 13.66 -9.08 7.82
N LEU A 56 13.45 -7.94 8.47
CA LEU A 56 12.21 -7.17 8.40
C LEU A 56 11.92 -6.70 6.97
N GLU A 57 12.91 -6.13 6.29
CA GLU A 57 12.77 -5.67 4.89
C GLU A 57 12.35 -6.82 3.96
N ASN A 58 12.98 -7.99 4.11
CA ASN A 58 12.60 -9.18 3.34
C ASN A 58 11.16 -9.64 3.64
N LEU A 59 10.77 -9.66 4.92
CA LEU A 59 9.39 -10.02 5.32
C LEU A 59 8.35 -9.04 4.76
N ILE A 60 8.66 -7.74 4.73
CA ILE A 60 7.80 -6.70 4.13
C ILE A 60 7.70 -6.89 2.62
N TYR A 61 8.82 -7.18 1.95
CA TYR A 61 8.83 -7.42 0.51
C TYR A 61 7.99 -8.64 0.11
N ILE A 62 8.14 -9.76 0.84
CA ILE A 62 7.37 -10.99 0.60
C ILE A 62 5.87 -10.72 0.78
N HIS A 63 5.48 -10.12 1.91
CA HIS A 63 4.08 -9.83 2.19
C HIS A 63 3.47 -8.89 1.14
N ARG A 64 4.20 -7.83 0.75
CA ARG A 64 3.73 -6.93 -0.31
C ARG A 64 3.50 -7.65 -1.63
N THR A 65 4.41 -8.54 -2.02
CA THR A 65 4.31 -9.30 -3.27
C THR A 65 3.09 -10.22 -3.24
N GLU A 66 2.87 -10.92 -2.11
CA GLU A 66 1.69 -11.76 -1.90
C GLU A 66 0.39 -10.95 -1.95
N GLN A 67 0.34 -9.80 -1.27
CA GLN A 67 -0.83 -8.93 -1.25
C GLN A 67 -1.15 -8.35 -2.64
N GLU A 68 -0.14 -8.01 -3.43
CA GLU A 68 -0.36 -7.53 -4.81
C GLU A 68 -0.97 -8.62 -5.69
N GLN A 69 -0.47 -9.85 -5.59
CA GLN A 69 -1.04 -10.99 -6.30
C GLN A 69 -2.50 -11.24 -5.88
N LEU A 70 -2.80 -11.19 -4.57
CA LEU A 70 -4.16 -11.35 -4.05
C LEU A 70 -5.10 -10.24 -4.53
N ARG A 71 -4.63 -8.98 -4.63
CA ARG A 71 -5.42 -7.86 -5.19
C ARG A 71 -5.78 -8.08 -6.66
N ILE A 72 -4.83 -8.54 -7.47
CA ILE A 72 -5.08 -8.85 -8.88
C ILE A 72 -6.13 -9.97 -9.00
N GLU A 73 -5.98 -11.03 -8.21
CA GLU A 73 -6.95 -12.13 -8.14
C GLU A 73 -8.33 -11.64 -7.69
N ASN A 74 -8.39 -10.78 -6.67
CA ASN A 74 -9.64 -10.25 -6.14
C ASN A 74 -10.37 -9.40 -7.18
N ARG A 75 -9.64 -8.51 -7.87
CA ARG A 75 -10.21 -7.70 -8.96
C ARG A 75 -10.83 -8.58 -10.04
N LYS A 76 -10.11 -9.60 -10.50
CA LYS A 76 -10.61 -10.55 -11.50
C LYS A 76 -11.83 -11.32 -10.99
N ALA A 77 -11.84 -11.76 -9.73
CA ALA A 77 -12.98 -12.46 -9.14
C ALA A 77 -14.22 -11.57 -9.06
N HIS A 78 -14.05 -10.27 -8.76
CA HIS A 78 -15.13 -9.29 -8.79
C HIS A 78 -15.65 -9.04 -10.22
N ASP A 79 -14.75 -8.87 -11.20
CA ASP A 79 -15.14 -8.70 -12.61
C ASP A 79 -15.95 -9.91 -13.10
N ASP A 80 -15.49 -11.12 -12.78
CA ASP A 80 -16.19 -12.38 -13.06
C ASP A 80 -17.56 -12.46 -12.38
N TYR A 81 -17.63 -12.08 -11.09
CA TYR A 81 -18.88 -12.09 -10.33
C TYR A 81 -19.93 -11.14 -10.93
N PHE A 82 -19.54 -9.90 -11.24
CA PHE A 82 -20.46 -8.92 -11.82
C PHE A 82 -20.75 -9.16 -13.30
N SER A 83 -19.89 -9.91 -14.01
CA SER A 83 -20.18 -10.33 -15.39
C SER A 83 -21.45 -11.20 -15.49
N LEU A 84 -21.84 -11.88 -14.41
CA LEU A 84 -23.07 -12.66 -14.34
C LEU A 84 -24.33 -11.81 -14.60
N LEU A 85 -24.29 -10.51 -14.26
CA LEU A 85 -25.41 -9.59 -14.52
C LEU A 85 -25.68 -9.36 -16.01
N LYS A 86 -24.75 -9.74 -16.89
CA LYS A 86 -24.92 -9.64 -18.34
C LYS A 86 -25.65 -10.85 -18.94
N ALA A 87 -25.89 -11.91 -18.15
CA ALA A 87 -26.58 -13.11 -18.61
C ALA A 87 -28.11 -12.97 -18.44
N ASN A 88 -28.86 -13.44 -19.44
CA ASN A 88 -30.34 -13.38 -19.43
C ASN A 88 -30.96 -14.22 -18.30
N GLN A 89 -30.29 -15.28 -17.85
CA GLN A 89 -30.62 -16.07 -16.69
C GLN A 89 -29.34 -16.40 -15.94
N THR A 90 -29.33 -16.15 -14.64
CA THR A 90 -28.20 -16.50 -13.77
C THR A 90 -28.67 -17.53 -12.74
N ASP A 91 -27.98 -18.66 -12.68
CA ASP A 91 -28.21 -19.70 -11.67
C ASP A 91 -27.69 -19.24 -10.30
N SER A 92 -28.51 -19.42 -9.26
CA SER A 92 -28.15 -19.13 -7.87
C SER A 92 -26.89 -19.88 -7.41
N ILE A 93 -26.66 -21.10 -7.92
CA ILE A 93 -25.46 -21.89 -7.60
C ILE A 93 -24.22 -21.20 -8.16
N LEU A 94 -24.30 -20.69 -9.39
CA LEU A 94 -23.20 -19.99 -10.05
C LEU A 94 -22.85 -18.68 -9.33
N ILE A 95 -23.86 -17.93 -8.88
CA ILE A 95 -23.68 -16.71 -8.06
C ILE A 95 -22.95 -17.06 -6.77
N ALA A 96 -23.40 -18.08 -6.04
CA ALA A 96 -22.80 -18.52 -4.79
C ALA A 96 -21.33 -18.94 -4.99
N ASN A 97 -21.04 -19.68 -6.07
CA ASN A 97 -19.67 -20.11 -6.38
C ASN A 97 -18.73 -18.93 -6.67
N LYS A 98 -19.16 -17.94 -7.47
CA LYS A 98 -18.35 -16.75 -7.76
C LYS A 98 -18.18 -15.87 -6.52
N LEU A 99 -19.20 -15.74 -5.67
CA LEU A 99 -19.08 -15.05 -4.38
C LEU A 99 -18.11 -15.76 -3.44
N ASN A 100 -18.20 -17.09 -3.33
CA ASN A 100 -17.28 -17.88 -2.51
C ASN A 100 -15.83 -17.67 -2.95
N LYS A 101 -15.57 -17.45 -4.24
CA LYS A 101 -14.21 -17.16 -4.71
C LYS A 101 -13.66 -15.85 -4.15
N ILE A 102 -14.48 -14.81 -4.07
CA ILE A 102 -14.11 -13.52 -3.46
C ILE A 102 -13.82 -13.72 -1.96
N LEU A 103 -14.69 -14.45 -1.26
CA LEU A 103 -14.52 -14.74 0.17
C LEU A 103 -13.26 -15.56 0.47
N GLU A 104 -12.92 -16.52 -0.38
CA GLU A 104 -11.66 -17.28 -0.27
C GLU A 104 -10.43 -16.38 -0.38
N ILE A 105 -10.44 -15.42 -1.31
CA ILE A 105 -9.33 -14.47 -1.48
C ILE A 105 -9.24 -13.57 -0.24
N LYS A 106 -10.38 -13.08 0.25
CA LYS A 106 -10.41 -12.28 1.49
C LYS A 106 -9.83 -13.06 2.68
N ARG A 107 -10.17 -14.34 2.81
CA ARG A 107 -9.59 -15.21 3.85
C ARG A 107 -8.06 -15.32 3.72
N LYS A 108 -7.53 -15.43 2.50
CA LYS A 108 -6.08 -15.45 2.26
C LYS A 108 -5.41 -14.13 2.63
N GLU A 109 -6.02 -12.99 2.31
CA GLU A 109 -5.50 -11.66 2.68
C GLU A 109 -5.32 -11.53 4.21
N GLU A 110 -6.36 -11.90 4.97
CA GLU A 110 -6.34 -11.85 6.45
C GLU A 110 -5.28 -12.80 7.03
N LEU A 111 -5.20 -14.03 6.50
CA LEU A 111 -4.22 -15.02 6.95
C LEU A 111 -2.78 -14.58 6.63
N SER A 112 -2.54 -14.03 5.44
CA SER A 112 -1.23 -13.48 5.05
C SER A 112 -0.81 -12.34 5.99
N THR A 113 -1.72 -11.42 6.30
CA THR A 113 -1.47 -10.31 7.22
C THR A 113 -1.13 -10.80 8.63
N PHE A 114 -1.89 -11.77 9.15
CA PHE A 114 -1.61 -12.37 10.44
C PHE A 114 -0.24 -13.07 10.46
N ASN A 115 0.07 -13.84 9.42
CA ASN A 115 1.35 -14.54 9.29
C ASN A 115 2.52 -13.58 9.17
N HIS A 116 2.37 -12.46 8.46
CA HIS A 116 3.39 -11.42 8.35
C HIS A 116 3.79 -10.88 9.73
N PHE A 117 2.82 -10.50 10.56
CA PHE A 117 3.10 -10.05 11.92
C PHE A 117 3.65 -11.14 12.83
N LYS A 118 3.18 -12.39 12.69
CA LYS A 118 3.76 -13.53 13.39
C LYS A 118 5.25 -13.71 13.07
N GLN A 119 5.64 -13.52 11.81
CA GLN A 119 7.04 -13.61 11.37
C GLN A 119 7.87 -12.44 11.89
N ILE A 120 7.35 -11.20 11.88
CA ILE A 120 8.03 -10.04 12.48
C ILE A 120 8.26 -10.26 13.98
N ARG A 121 7.26 -10.78 14.71
CA ARG A 121 7.41 -11.11 16.12
C ARG A 121 8.47 -12.19 16.35
N ALA A 122 8.67 -13.10 15.41
CA ALA A 122 9.62 -14.20 15.56
C ALA A 122 11.09 -13.74 15.52
N ILE A 123 11.40 -12.70 14.74
CA ILE A 123 12.76 -12.13 14.65
C ILE A 123 13.12 -11.26 15.87
N CYS A 124 12.15 -10.91 16.70
CA CYS A 124 12.34 -10.11 17.91
C CYS A 124 12.91 -10.93 19.08
N ASN A 125 13.76 -10.32 19.90
CA ASN A 125 14.22 -10.87 21.19
C ASN A 125 13.14 -10.76 22.28
N ALA A 126 13.40 -11.29 23.49
CA ALA A 126 12.40 -11.31 24.57
C ALA A 126 11.89 -9.90 24.96
N SER A 127 12.78 -8.91 25.08
CA SER A 127 12.40 -7.53 25.41
C SER A 127 11.61 -6.87 24.28
N GLN A 128 12.03 -7.08 23.03
CA GLN A 128 11.36 -6.55 21.84
C GLN A 128 9.98 -7.17 21.67
N LYS A 129 9.79 -8.45 21.99
CA LYS A 129 8.47 -9.12 21.93
C LYS A 129 7.47 -8.48 22.88
N GLN A 130 7.88 -8.10 24.10
CA GLN A 130 7.00 -7.40 25.03
C GLN A 130 6.54 -6.05 24.45
N LYS A 131 7.45 -5.30 23.82
CA LYS A 131 7.11 -4.03 23.17
C LYS A 131 6.30 -4.22 21.88
N PHE A 132 6.58 -5.28 21.12
CA PHE A 132 5.79 -5.64 19.94
C PHE A 132 4.32 -5.89 20.32
N ASP A 133 4.09 -6.63 21.40
CA ASP A 133 2.74 -6.98 21.86
C ASP A 133 1.93 -5.73 22.28
N THR A 134 2.58 -4.62 22.63
CA THR A 134 1.89 -3.35 22.93
C THR A 134 1.61 -2.50 21.69
N ILE A 135 2.47 -2.55 20.66
CA ILE A 135 2.36 -1.70 19.46
C ILE A 135 1.63 -2.36 18.29
N ILE A 136 1.43 -3.68 18.32
CA ILE A 136 0.85 -4.45 17.21
C ILE A 136 -0.51 -3.94 16.76
N LEU A 137 -1.37 -3.50 17.70
CA LEU A 137 -2.70 -2.98 17.37
C LEU A 137 -2.64 -1.63 16.64
N GLU A 138 -1.60 -0.83 16.86
CA GLU A 138 -1.37 0.38 16.09
C GLU A 138 -0.79 0.06 14.72
N ALA A 139 0.16 -0.89 14.66
CA ALA A 139 0.75 -1.34 13.42
C ALA A 139 -0.30 -1.90 12.44
N THR A 140 -1.29 -2.67 12.91
CA THR A 140 -2.37 -3.17 12.04
C THR A 140 -3.21 -2.04 11.42
N LYS A 141 -3.44 -0.94 12.14
CA LYS A 141 -4.15 0.24 11.61
C LYS A 141 -3.35 0.95 10.52
N MET A 142 -2.02 0.86 10.53
CA MET A 142 -1.17 1.46 9.49
C MET A 142 -1.21 0.68 8.17
N LEU A 143 -1.49 -0.63 8.20
CA LEU A 143 -1.71 -1.42 6.98
C LEU A 143 -3.13 -1.30 6.41
N ALA A 144 -4.09 -0.77 7.18
CA ALA A 144 -5.44 -0.59 6.70
C ALA A 144 -5.42 0.31 5.44
N PRO A 145 -6.14 -0.07 4.37
CA PRO A 145 -6.17 0.73 3.14
C PRO A 145 -6.63 2.15 3.48
N LYS A 146 -5.84 3.15 3.08
CA LYS A 146 -6.23 4.54 3.27
C LYS A 146 -7.58 4.78 2.58
N PRO A 147 -8.53 5.46 3.23
CA PRO A 147 -9.78 5.81 2.57
C PRO A 147 -9.44 6.58 1.28
N PRO A 148 -10.14 6.31 0.16
CA PRO A 148 -9.92 7.03 -1.08
C PRO A 148 -10.06 8.53 -0.81
N ARG A 149 -9.10 9.33 -1.29
CA ARG A 149 -9.22 10.78 -1.26
C ARG A 149 -10.46 11.13 -2.09
N ARG A 150 -11.48 11.67 -1.40
CA ARG A 150 -12.68 12.23 -2.03
C ARG A 150 -12.31 13.44 -2.87
#